data_AF-A0A7X7SSE2-F1
#
_entry.id   AF-A0A7X7SSE2-F1
#
_cell.length_a   1.000
_cell.length_b   1.000
_cell.length_c   1.000
_cell.angle_alpha   90.00
_cell.angle_beta   90.00
_cell.angle_gamma   90.00
#
_symmetry.space_group_name_H-M   'P 1'
#
loop_
_entity.id
_entity.type
_entity.pdbx_description
1 polymer ?
#
loop_
_entity_poly.entity_id
_entity_poly.type
_entity_poly.pdbx_seq_one_letter_code
_entity_poly.pdbx_strand_id
1 'polypeptide(L)'
;MNASSFRDALGQHVQPLTREQLAAARFRHATGAIQVRETHLSYVVLTGSIAYKIKKAVALDFIDTTSLERRRQLCEDELRLNRRYASDLYLRVVPITLHAGTLHFDGTGPAIEYAVAMRQFDPGDELDALLRADAVNESDLAALADCIADFHRRASPLDAPDGRGTQAFVRKARENIASLSGRIDAVRDETDVTRLEHWTETVLAQEAARLEARERNGFVRECHGDLHCGNVVRWRGALVPFDCIEFDPELRFIDVINDVAFLAMDLIAKQRGDLAATLLNRYLERTGDYAGIALLPCYVVYRALVRTKVELIALEQRPKAVEHGERASAYLQAAVSFAYPRRKPTLIIMHGASGSGKSWLSARLVAKLPAIRVRSDLERKRLAGLDAFDHGAASDPRIYTLEFNDRTYAHLSDCARDCLYGGTSVIVDAAFLKARERDAFRALAQSLNVPFAIVSCSADPETLAARIASRRDARNDPSDADEDVMRRQLETMERLSDEERAYVIEIDTRNDDALEHVLSEVKRVSTR
;
A
#
# COMPACT_ATOMS: atom_id res chain seq x y z
N MET A 1 -43.68 18.10 -20.80
CA MET A 1 -43.21 19.36 -20.16
C MET A 1 -41.70 19.41 -20.31
N ASN A 2 -41.17 20.41 -21.02
CA ASN A 2 -39.78 20.46 -21.44
C ASN A 2 -38.82 20.70 -20.27
N ALA A 3 -37.71 19.96 -20.23
CA ALA A 3 -36.60 20.02 -19.26
C ALA A 3 -35.84 21.37 -19.21
N SER A 4 -36.30 22.37 -19.97
CA SER A 4 -35.76 23.73 -19.98
C SER A 4 -36.42 24.64 -18.94
N SER A 5 -37.65 24.37 -18.49
CA SER A 5 -38.37 25.29 -17.58
C SER A 5 -38.16 25.02 -16.09
N PHE A 6 -37.31 24.04 -15.73
CA PHE A 6 -36.91 23.79 -14.34
C PHE A 6 -35.54 24.42 -14.00
N ARG A 7 -34.78 24.86 -15.01
CA ARG A 7 -33.46 25.50 -14.83
C ARG A 7 -33.54 26.97 -14.41
N ASP A 8 -34.65 27.65 -14.73
CA ASP A 8 -34.73 29.10 -14.58
C ASP A 8 -35.28 29.58 -13.22
N ALA A 9 -35.66 28.68 -12.30
CA ALA A 9 -36.33 29.03 -11.04
C ALA A 9 -35.45 28.94 -9.76
N LEU A 10 -34.14 28.66 -9.86
CA LEU A 10 -33.19 28.66 -8.73
C LEU A 10 -31.93 29.50 -9.03
N GLY A 11 -32.13 30.61 -9.76
CA GLY A 11 -31.08 31.53 -10.17
C GLY A 11 -30.31 32.18 -9.01
N GLN A 12 -29.22 31.53 -8.61
CA GLN A 12 -27.98 32.20 -8.27
C GLN A 12 -26.86 31.54 -9.10
N HIS A 13 -26.68 32.02 -10.32
CA HIS A 13 -25.43 31.81 -11.04
C HIS A 13 -24.31 32.52 -10.25
N VAL A 14 -23.69 31.82 -9.29
CA VAL A 14 -22.45 32.29 -8.67
C VAL A 14 -21.42 32.31 -9.78
N GLN A 15 -20.94 33.49 -10.15
CA GLN A 15 -19.84 33.60 -11.10
C GLN A 15 -18.66 32.78 -10.59
N PRO A 16 -18.05 31.91 -11.41
CA PRO A 16 -16.90 31.13 -11.00
C PRO A 16 -15.76 32.08 -10.59
N LEU A 17 -15.16 31.82 -9.43
CA LEU A 17 -14.00 32.58 -8.98
C LEU A 17 -12.87 32.49 -10.02
N THR A 18 -12.24 33.61 -10.33
CA THR A 18 -11.10 33.67 -11.24
C THR A 18 -9.78 33.61 -10.49
N ARG A 19 -8.70 33.23 -11.18
CA ARG A 19 -7.35 33.20 -10.60
C ARG A 19 -6.89 34.61 -10.18
N GLU A 20 -7.27 35.64 -10.93
CA GLU A 20 -6.94 37.03 -10.60
C GLU A 20 -7.64 37.47 -9.30
N GLN A 21 -8.92 37.14 -9.14
CA GLN A 21 -9.66 37.43 -7.89
C GLN A 21 -9.02 36.73 -6.69
N LEU A 22 -8.63 35.46 -6.85
CA LEU A 22 -7.97 34.68 -5.81
C LEU A 22 -6.57 35.22 -5.47
N ALA A 23 -5.81 35.66 -6.47
CA ALA A 23 -4.49 36.25 -6.29
C ALA A 23 -4.54 37.62 -5.58
N ALA A 24 -5.62 38.38 -5.78
CA ALA A 24 -5.85 39.68 -5.16
C ALA A 24 -6.58 39.61 -3.80
N ALA A 25 -6.87 38.41 -3.29
CA ALA A 25 -7.63 38.22 -2.07
C ALA A 25 -6.93 38.72 -0.80
N ARG A 26 -7.71 38.90 0.27
CA ARG A 26 -7.25 39.29 1.61
C ARG A 26 -7.36 38.14 2.60
N PHE A 27 -6.38 38.07 3.50
CA PHE A 27 -6.22 37.00 4.48
C PHE A 27 -6.06 37.58 5.88
N ARG A 28 -6.48 36.84 6.92
CA ARG A 28 -6.40 37.27 8.34
C ARG A 28 -5.04 37.01 9.01
N HIS A 29 -4.03 36.66 8.23
CA HIS A 29 -2.67 36.41 8.71
C HIS A 29 -1.66 37.09 7.79
N ALA A 30 -0.41 37.21 8.23
CA ALA A 30 0.67 37.66 7.37
C ALA A 30 0.85 36.71 6.19
N THR A 31 1.01 37.25 4.98
CA THR A 31 1.18 36.47 3.74
C THR A 31 2.51 36.77 3.08
N GLY A 32 3.10 35.74 2.48
CA GLY A 32 4.15 35.89 1.47
C GLY A 32 3.56 36.21 0.08
N ALA A 33 4.34 35.92 -0.96
CA ALA A 33 3.86 36.03 -2.34
C ALA A 33 2.71 35.02 -2.59
N ILE A 34 1.56 35.53 -3.05
CA ILE A 34 0.38 34.71 -3.33
C ILE A 34 0.59 33.95 -4.64
N GLN A 35 0.40 32.63 -4.60
CA GLN A 35 0.39 31.79 -5.80
C GLN A 35 -0.94 31.04 -5.88
N VAL A 36 -1.58 31.07 -7.05
CA VAL A 36 -2.82 30.32 -7.30
C VAL A 36 -2.52 29.16 -8.24
N ARG A 37 -2.61 27.94 -7.73
CA ARG A 37 -2.53 26.71 -8.53
C ARG A 37 -3.94 26.25 -8.86
N GLU A 38 -4.08 25.61 -10.01
CA GLU A 38 -5.36 25.16 -10.52
C GLU A 38 -5.27 23.68 -10.90
N THR A 39 -6.21 22.88 -10.39
CA THR A 39 -6.43 21.48 -10.75
C THR A 39 -7.75 21.34 -11.51
N HIS A 40 -8.17 20.14 -11.90
CA HIS A 40 -9.46 19.95 -12.59
C HIS A 40 -10.66 20.33 -11.70
N LEU A 41 -10.58 20.07 -10.39
CA LEU A 41 -11.69 20.25 -9.46
C LEU A 41 -11.48 21.40 -8.46
N SER A 42 -10.29 21.99 -8.38
CA SER A 42 -9.98 22.94 -7.31
C SER A 42 -9.02 24.05 -7.73
N TYR A 43 -9.06 25.15 -6.97
CA TYR A 43 -7.97 26.10 -6.87
C TYR A 43 -7.24 25.86 -5.53
N VAL A 44 -5.92 26.02 -5.53
CA VAL A 44 -5.09 26.01 -4.32
C VAL A 44 -4.37 27.35 -4.24
N VAL A 45 -4.70 28.15 -3.22
CA VAL A 45 -4.10 29.45 -2.98
C VAL A 45 -3.02 29.31 -1.91
N LEU A 46 -1.76 29.49 -2.31
CA LEU A 46 -0.59 29.43 -1.44
C LEU A 46 -0.28 30.84 -0.93
N THR A 47 -0.12 30.98 0.39
CA THR A 47 0.07 32.28 1.05
C THR A 47 1.36 32.36 1.86
N GLY A 48 2.22 31.35 1.79
CA GLY A 48 3.46 31.21 2.55
C GLY A 48 3.30 30.24 3.71
N SER A 49 2.43 30.56 4.67
CA SER A 49 2.20 29.70 5.86
C SER A 49 0.95 28.82 5.76
N ILE A 50 -0.07 29.26 5.02
CA ILE A 50 -1.36 28.57 4.87
C ILE A 50 -1.64 28.37 3.38
N ALA A 51 -2.15 27.19 3.03
CA ALA A 51 -2.75 26.92 1.73
C ALA A 51 -4.27 26.83 1.89
N TYR A 52 -4.99 27.36 0.91
CA TYR A 52 -6.45 27.28 0.85
C TYR A 52 -6.89 26.50 -0.39
N LYS A 53 -7.55 25.36 -0.20
CA LYS A 53 -8.13 24.56 -1.29
C LYS A 53 -9.61 24.89 -1.45
N ILE A 54 -9.99 25.26 -2.66
CA ILE A 54 -11.32 25.77 -3.01
C ILE A 54 -11.88 24.89 -4.11
N LYS A 55 -13.07 24.34 -3.94
CA LYS A 55 -13.72 23.52 -4.98
C LYS A 55 -14.26 24.43 -6.08
N LYS A 56 -14.10 24.04 -7.34
CA LYS A 56 -14.69 24.74 -8.47
C LYS A 56 -16.17 24.42 -8.58
N ALA A 57 -16.96 25.33 -9.15
CA ALA A 57 -18.36 25.06 -9.48
C ALA A 57 -18.45 24.33 -10.83
N VAL A 58 -18.36 23.00 -10.81
CA VAL A 58 -18.40 22.16 -12.02
C VAL A 58 -19.40 21.01 -11.88
N ALA A 59 -19.97 20.59 -13.00
CA ALA A 59 -20.73 19.35 -13.13
C ALA A 59 -19.98 18.44 -14.11
N LEU A 60 -19.44 17.33 -13.60
CA LEU A 60 -18.76 16.28 -14.36
C LEU A 60 -19.51 14.96 -14.16
N ASP A 61 -19.26 13.98 -15.01
CA ASP A 61 -19.98 12.68 -15.01
C ASP A 61 -19.94 11.95 -13.66
N PHE A 62 -18.94 12.23 -12.82
CA PHE A 62 -18.73 11.59 -11.52
C PHE A 62 -18.93 12.53 -10.33
N ILE A 63 -19.14 13.83 -10.54
CA ILE A 63 -19.31 14.79 -9.44
C ILE A 63 -20.06 16.06 -9.88
N ASP A 64 -21.09 16.43 -9.11
CA ASP A 64 -21.74 17.74 -9.20
C ASP A 64 -21.34 18.60 -7.98
N THR A 65 -20.69 19.72 -8.27
CA THR A 65 -20.23 20.73 -7.30
C THR A 65 -20.79 22.11 -7.60
N THR A 66 -21.84 22.21 -8.41
CA THR A 66 -22.43 23.49 -8.82
C THR A 66 -23.07 24.25 -7.66
N SER A 67 -23.65 23.53 -6.68
CA SER A 67 -24.20 24.10 -5.45
C SER A 67 -23.12 24.49 -4.44
N LEU A 68 -23.26 25.70 -3.87
CA LEU A 68 -22.40 26.19 -2.79
C LEU A 68 -22.49 25.30 -1.53
N GLU A 69 -23.68 24.82 -1.20
CA GLU A 69 -23.89 23.90 -0.07
C GLU A 69 -23.12 22.59 -0.28
N ARG A 70 -23.15 22.06 -1.50
CA ARG A 70 -22.39 20.85 -1.85
C ARG A 70 -20.89 21.08 -1.72
N ARG A 71 -20.37 22.22 -2.19
CA ARG A 71 -18.94 22.57 -2.03
C ARG A 71 -18.55 22.75 -0.57
N ARG A 72 -19.42 23.34 0.26
CA ARG A 72 -19.21 23.41 1.71
C ARG A 72 -19.11 22.01 2.32
N GLN A 73 -20.06 21.13 2.02
CA GLN A 73 -20.07 19.76 2.54
C GLN A 73 -18.80 19.00 2.13
N LEU A 74 -18.35 19.14 0.87
CA LEU A 74 -17.11 18.53 0.40
C LEU A 74 -15.87 19.09 1.12
N CYS A 75 -15.83 20.39 1.45
CA CYS A 75 -14.75 20.94 2.27
C CYS A 75 -14.74 20.34 3.69
N GLU A 76 -15.91 20.15 4.30
CA GLU A 76 -16.03 19.51 5.63
C GLU A 76 -15.65 18.03 5.58
N ASP A 77 -16.03 17.31 4.53
CA ASP A 77 -15.64 15.92 4.31
C ASP A 77 -14.13 15.79 4.08
N GLU A 78 -13.53 16.65 3.27
CA GLU A 78 -12.07 16.69 3.07
C GLU A 78 -11.35 16.94 4.41
N LEU A 79 -11.82 17.91 5.20
CA LEU A 79 -11.27 18.19 6.53
C LEU A 79 -11.38 16.98 7.45
N ARG A 80 -12.57 16.37 7.54
CA ARG A 80 -12.84 15.19 8.38
C ARG A 80 -11.96 14.02 7.99
N LEU A 81 -11.89 13.71 6.69
CA LEU A 81 -11.19 12.53 6.17
C LEU A 81 -9.69 12.67 6.34
N ASN A 82 -9.12 13.82 6.02
CA ASN A 82 -7.68 14.00 6.07
C ASN A 82 -7.12 14.20 7.47
N ARG A 83 -7.91 14.75 8.43
CA ARG A 83 -7.47 14.85 9.83
C ARG A 83 -7.24 13.49 10.50
N ARG A 84 -7.73 12.39 9.91
CA ARG A 84 -7.46 11.02 10.38
C ARG A 84 -5.98 10.63 10.24
N TYR A 85 -5.29 11.19 9.25
CA TYR A 85 -3.84 11.03 9.05
C TYR A 85 -3.06 12.26 9.47
N ALA A 86 -3.51 13.45 9.05
CA ALA A 86 -2.74 14.69 9.11
C ALA A 86 -3.49 15.78 9.90
N SER A 87 -3.86 15.46 11.15
CA SER A 87 -4.66 16.34 12.03
C SER A 87 -4.10 17.75 12.21
N ASP A 88 -2.78 17.89 12.21
CA ASP A 88 -2.07 19.17 12.36
C ASP A 88 -1.85 19.93 11.04
N LEU A 89 -1.99 19.23 9.90
CA LEU A 89 -1.87 19.80 8.56
C LEU A 89 -3.18 20.48 8.15
N TYR A 90 -4.32 19.83 8.39
CA TYR A 90 -5.65 20.35 8.05
C TYR A 90 -6.26 21.12 9.22
N LEU A 91 -6.48 22.42 9.04
CA LEU A 91 -6.81 23.34 10.14
C LEU A 91 -8.32 23.49 10.35
N ARG A 92 -9.04 23.93 9.32
CA ARG A 92 -10.49 24.21 9.36
C ARG A 92 -11.06 24.48 7.98
N VAL A 93 -12.39 24.43 7.84
CA VAL A 93 -13.11 25.06 6.73
C VAL A 93 -13.33 26.54 7.04
N VAL A 94 -13.10 27.41 6.05
CA VAL A 94 -13.33 28.87 6.18
C VAL A 94 -14.29 29.38 5.10
N PRO A 95 -15.14 30.37 5.43
CA PRO A 95 -15.92 31.06 4.43
C PRO A 95 -15.02 32.02 3.62
N ILE A 96 -15.35 32.21 2.35
CA ILE A 96 -14.84 33.28 1.50
C ILE A 96 -16.00 34.26 1.29
N THR A 97 -15.78 35.51 1.68
CA THR A 97 -16.78 36.58 1.55
C THR A 97 -16.32 37.63 0.55
N LEU A 98 -17.24 38.33 -0.09
CA LEU A 98 -16.94 39.46 -0.97
C LEU A 98 -17.20 40.78 -0.24
N HIS A 99 -16.19 41.65 -0.16
CA HIS A 99 -16.34 43.00 0.40
C HIS A 99 -15.74 44.02 -0.57
N ALA A 100 -16.55 44.99 -1.01
CA ALA A 100 -16.16 46.03 -1.96
C ALA A 100 -15.41 45.48 -3.21
N GLY A 101 -15.86 44.34 -3.75
CA GLY A 101 -15.26 43.69 -4.92
C GLY A 101 -13.98 42.88 -4.65
N THR A 102 -13.51 42.80 -3.40
CA THR A 102 -12.33 42.02 -3.00
C THR A 102 -12.76 40.76 -2.23
N LEU A 103 -12.10 39.63 -2.50
CA LEU A 103 -12.32 38.39 -1.75
C LEU A 103 -11.61 38.45 -0.39
N HIS A 104 -12.30 38.05 0.67
CA HIS A 104 -11.75 37.92 2.02
C HIS A 104 -11.89 36.48 2.49
N PHE A 105 -10.77 35.81 2.73
CA PHE A 105 -10.73 34.50 3.35
C PHE A 105 -10.97 34.63 4.85
N ASP A 106 -11.84 33.77 5.37
CA ASP A 106 -12.32 33.82 6.74
C ASP A 106 -13.01 35.17 7.04
N GLY A 107 -13.64 35.81 6.05
CA GLY A 107 -14.25 37.13 6.20
C GLY A 107 -15.57 37.11 6.99
N THR A 108 -16.00 38.29 7.47
CA THR A 108 -17.31 38.46 8.12
C THR A 108 -18.37 38.80 7.08
N GLY A 109 -19.44 38.02 7.00
CA GLY A 109 -20.55 38.26 6.07
C GLY A 109 -21.07 36.97 5.43
N PRO A 110 -21.99 37.07 4.45
CA PRO A 110 -22.47 35.91 3.71
C PRO A 110 -21.32 35.30 2.91
N ALA A 111 -21.10 33.99 3.08
CA ALA A 111 -20.14 33.24 2.31
C ALA A 111 -20.61 33.14 0.85
N ILE A 112 -19.73 33.47 -0.09
CA ILE A 112 -19.93 33.25 -1.52
C ILE A 112 -19.20 31.99 -2.00
N GLU A 113 -18.24 31.51 -1.21
CA GLU A 113 -17.50 30.27 -1.42
C GLU A 113 -16.94 29.74 -0.08
N TYR A 114 -16.46 28.50 -0.05
CA TYR A 114 -15.75 27.92 1.09
C TYR A 114 -14.37 27.39 0.67
N ALA A 115 -13.44 27.32 1.63
CA ALA A 115 -12.13 26.72 1.43
C ALA A 115 -11.73 25.84 2.61
N VAL A 116 -10.98 24.79 2.32
CA VAL A 116 -10.22 24.05 3.33
C VAL A 116 -8.92 24.81 3.57
N ALA A 117 -8.71 25.29 4.79
CA ALA A 117 -7.46 25.90 5.22
C ALA A 117 -6.54 24.82 5.78
N MET A 118 -5.33 24.71 5.24
CA MET A 118 -4.30 23.77 5.68
C MET A 118 -2.95 24.47 5.78
N ARG A 119 -2.01 23.91 6.54
CA ARG A 119 -0.63 24.43 6.57
C ARG A 119 -0.01 24.21 5.20
N GLN A 120 0.66 25.23 4.69
CA GLN A 120 1.42 25.10 3.47
C GLN A 120 2.71 24.32 3.77
N PHE A 121 3.04 23.34 2.93
CA PHE A 121 4.31 22.62 2.92
C PHE A 121 5.04 22.85 1.60
N ASP A 122 6.33 22.50 1.56
CA ASP A 122 7.13 22.56 0.35
C ASP A 122 6.76 21.36 -0.56
N PRO A 123 6.40 21.56 -1.84
CA PRO A 123 6.22 20.45 -2.78
C PRO A 123 7.42 19.51 -2.88
N GLY A 124 8.63 19.97 -2.51
CA GLY A 124 9.82 19.14 -2.36
C GLY A 124 9.72 18.07 -1.26
N ASP A 125 8.79 18.22 -0.31
CA ASP A 125 8.50 17.25 0.76
C ASP A 125 7.49 16.17 0.35
N GLU A 126 6.85 16.29 -0.83
CA GLU A 126 5.99 15.22 -1.37
C GLU A 126 6.82 13.97 -1.68
N LEU A 127 6.27 12.77 -1.41
CA LEU A 127 7.01 11.52 -1.61
C LEU A 127 7.49 11.37 -3.07
N ASP A 128 6.72 11.85 -4.05
CA ASP A 128 7.15 11.92 -5.46
C ASP A 128 8.44 12.73 -5.67
N ALA A 129 8.62 13.85 -4.96
CA ALA A 129 9.83 14.66 -5.03
C ALA A 129 10.97 14.03 -4.25
N LEU A 130 10.69 13.49 -3.07
CA LEU A 130 11.68 12.85 -2.22
C LEU A 130 12.27 11.59 -2.86
N LEU A 131 11.46 10.78 -3.56
CA LEU A 131 11.94 9.61 -4.30
C LEU A 131 12.89 10.01 -5.44
N ARG A 132 12.58 11.09 -6.18
CA ARG A 132 13.47 11.61 -7.23
C ARG A 132 14.79 12.16 -6.68
N ALA A 133 14.77 12.66 -5.45
CA ALA A 133 15.96 13.15 -4.74
C ALA A 133 16.71 12.05 -3.97
N ASP A 134 16.26 10.79 -4.03
CA ASP A 134 16.74 9.67 -3.21
C ASP A 134 16.80 9.98 -1.70
N ALA A 135 15.83 10.78 -1.23
CA ALA A 135 15.75 11.29 0.12
C ALA A 135 14.81 10.46 1.01
N VAL A 136 14.59 9.19 0.67
CA VAL A 136 13.68 8.26 1.37
C VAL A 136 14.35 6.91 1.51
N ASN A 137 14.34 6.37 2.72
CA ASN A 137 14.92 5.06 3.01
C ASN A 137 13.85 4.05 3.48
N GLU A 138 14.27 2.81 3.70
CA GLU A 138 13.39 1.72 4.15
C GLU A 138 12.71 2.01 5.49
N SER A 139 13.37 2.72 6.41
CA SER A 139 12.79 3.04 7.72
C SER A 139 11.64 4.06 7.63
N ASP A 140 11.74 5.02 6.69
CA ASP A 140 10.64 5.95 6.40
C ASP A 140 9.39 5.20 5.92
N LEU A 141 9.57 4.23 5.02
CA LEU A 141 8.46 3.43 4.47
C LEU A 141 7.91 2.43 5.47
N ALA A 142 8.75 1.85 6.33
CA ALA A 142 8.29 0.99 7.41
C ALA A 142 7.41 1.78 8.40
N ALA A 143 7.80 3.00 8.77
CA ALA A 143 6.99 3.87 9.62
C ALA A 143 5.67 4.28 8.95
N LEU A 144 5.69 4.57 7.63
CA LEU A 144 4.49 4.83 6.87
C LEU A 144 3.56 3.60 6.82
N ALA A 145 4.11 2.41 6.64
CA ALA A 145 3.35 1.15 6.66
C ALA A 145 2.66 0.93 8.01
N ASP A 146 3.36 1.20 9.12
CA ASP A 146 2.78 1.14 10.47
C ASP A 146 1.62 2.14 10.62
N CYS A 147 1.80 3.37 10.14
CA CYS A 147 0.75 4.41 10.15
C CYS A 147 -0.51 3.96 9.39
N ILE A 148 -0.33 3.43 8.17
CA ILE A 148 -1.42 2.95 7.31
C ILE A 148 -2.10 1.73 7.95
N ALA A 149 -1.34 0.77 8.44
CA ALA A 149 -1.88 -0.43 9.11
C ALA A 149 -2.71 -0.07 10.35
N ASP A 150 -2.19 0.83 11.18
CA ASP A 150 -2.88 1.32 12.37
C ASP A 150 -4.16 2.08 12.02
N PHE A 151 -4.13 2.88 10.95
CA PHE A 151 -5.32 3.54 10.42
C PHE A 151 -6.35 2.52 9.90
N HIS A 152 -5.96 1.57 9.05
CA HIS A 152 -6.88 0.58 8.49
C HIS A 152 -7.58 -0.25 9.56
N ARG A 153 -6.88 -0.63 10.65
CA ARG A 153 -7.52 -1.35 11.78
C ARG A 153 -8.59 -0.52 12.49
N ARG A 154 -8.44 0.80 12.55
CA ARG A 154 -9.38 1.73 13.22
C ARG A 154 -10.43 2.32 12.29
N ALA A 155 -10.21 2.31 10.98
CA ALA A 155 -11.13 2.86 10.00
C ALA A 155 -12.49 2.13 10.08
N SER A 156 -13.57 2.90 9.96
CA SER A 156 -14.92 2.34 10.02
C SER A 156 -15.13 1.31 8.91
N PRO A 157 -15.60 0.09 9.23
CA PRO A 157 -16.03 -0.85 8.21
C PRO A 157 -17.27 -0.32 7.49
N LEU A 158 -17.54 -0.89 6.32
CA LEU A 158 -18.81 -0.66 5.63
C LEU A 158 -19.98 -1.13 6.52
N ASP A 159 -20.95 -0.26 6.80
CA ASP A 159 -22.03 -0.52 7.77
C ASP A 159 -22.87 -1.77 7.45
N ALA A 160 -23.09 -2.04 6.16
CA ALA A 160 -23.86 -3.17 5.67
C ALA A 160 -23.06 -3.91 4.59
N PRO A 161 -22.35 -5.00 4.96
CA PRO A 161 -21.56 -5.81 4.03
C PRO A 161 -22.45 -6.80 3.25
N ASP A 162 -23.36 -6.25 2.45
CA ASP A 162 -24.32 -6.96 1.61
C ASP A 162 -23.81 -7.25 0.18
N GLY A 163 -22.51 -7.04 -0.05
CA GLY A 163 -21.85 -7.21 -1.34
C GLY A 163 -21.75 -5.91 -2.15
N ARG A 164 -22.32 -4.80 -1.68
CA ARG A 164 -22.29 -3.52 -2.41
C ARG A 164 -20.88 -2.96 -2.59
N GLY A 165 -19.99 -3.14 -1.62
CA GLY A 165 -18.59 -2.71 -1.75
C GLY A 165 -17.88 -3.47 -2.88
N THR A 166 -18.07 -4.78 -2.91
CA THR A 166 -17.54 -5.69 -3.93
C THR A 166 -18.10 -5.35 -5.32
N GLN A 167 -19.42 -5.14 -5.42
CA GLN A 167 -20.07 -4.77 -6.68
C GLN A 167 -19.60 -3.40 -7.18
N ALA A 168 -19.40 -2.43 -6.29
CA ALA A 168 -18.85 -1.13 -6.64
C ALA A 168 -17.42 -1.25 -7.19
N PHE A 169 -16.55 -2.03 -6.53
CA PHE A 169 -15.20 -2.30 -7.02
C PHE A 169 -15.22 -2.97 -8.40
N VAL A 170 -15.98 -4.05 -8.58
CA VAL A 170 -16.10 -4.77 -9.86
C VAL A 170 -16.57 -3.85 -10.97
N ARG A 171 -17.62 -3.06 -10.73
CA ARG A 171 -18.14 -2.10 -11.71
C ARG A 171 -17.08 -1.07 -12.08
N LYS A 172 -16.43 -0.45 -11.10
CA LYS A 172 -15.40 0.58 -11.34
C LYS A 172 -14.18 0.01 -12.06
N ALA A 173 -13.79 -1.23 -11.78
CA ALA A 173 -12.69 -1.90 -12.49
C ALA A 173 -13.01 -2.05 -13.99
N ARG A 174 -14.24 -2.47 -14.32
CA ARG A 174 -14.74 -2.57 -15.71
C ARG A 174 -14.82 -1.22 -16.40
N GLU A 175 -15.44 -0.23 -15.75
CA GLU A 175 -15.55 1.13 -16.28
C GLU A 175 -14.17 1.74 -16.54
N ASN A 176 -13.21 1.49 -15.65
CA ASN A 176 -11.86 2.02 -15.78
C ASN A 176 -11.17 1.46 -17.03
N ILE A 177 -11.18 0.14 -17.22
CA ILE A 177 -10.52 -0.46 -18.39
C ILE A 177 -11.22 -0.09 -19.71
N ALA A 178 -12.56 -0.11 -19.74
CA ALA A 178 -13.33 0.30 -20.93
C ALA A 178 -13.05 1.75 -21.33
N SER A 179 -12.74 2.63 -20.36
CA SER A 179 -12.43 4.03 -20.64
C SER A 179 -11.05 4.27 -21.27
N LEU A 180 -10.18 3.25 -21.31
CA LEU A 180 -8.85 3.32 -21.94
C LEU A 180 -8.88 3.02 -23.45
N SER A 181 -9.89 2.30 -23.93
CA SER A 181 -10.06 1.98 -25.34
C SER A 181 -10.09 3.25 -26.20
N GLY A 182 -9.29 3.29 -27.27
CA GLY A 182 -9.15 4.45 -28.17
C GLY A 182 -8.33 5.63 -27.64
N ARG A 183 -7.83 5.59 -26.39
CA ARG A 183 -6.91 6.60 -25.84
C ARG A 183 -5.46 6.12 -25.79
N ILE A 184 -5.24 4.81 -25.89
CA ILE A 184 -3.93 4.20 -25.62
C ILE A 184 -2.95 4.31 -26.79
N ASP A 185 -3.44 4.50 -28.02
CA ASP A 185 -2.63 4.60 -29.25
C ASP A 185 -1.49 5.63 -29.14
N ALA A 186 -1.67 6.63 -28.28
CA ALA A 186 -0.67 7.66 -28.00
C ALA A 186 0.56 7.17 -27.21
N VAL A 187 0.47 6.02 -26.54
CA VAL A 187 1.46 5.56 -25.55
C VAL A 187 1.88 4.10 -25.74
N ARG A 188 1.00 3.24 -26.27
CA ARG A 188 1.30 1.82 -26.51
C ARG A 188 0.36 1.20 -27.54
N ASP A 189 0.72 0.00 -28.00
CA ASP A 189 -0.15 -0.85 -28.81
C ASP A 189 -1.41 -1.29 -28.02
N GLU A 190 -2.56 -1.25 -28.69
CA GLU A 190 -3.90 -1.56 -28.14
C GLU A 190 -4.00 -3.03 -27.67
N THR A 191 -3.14 -3.91 -28.19
CA THR A 191 -3.09 -5.34 -27.86
C THR A 191 -2.94 -5.62 -26.36
N ASP A 192 -2.22 -4.78 -25.60
CA ASP A 192 -2.07 -4.95 -24.15
C ASP A 192 -3.33 -4.59 -23.37
N VAL A 193 -4.11 -3.60 -23.84
CA VAL A 193 -5.38 -3.21 -23.19
C VAL A 193 -6.43 -4.31 -23.36
N THR A 194 -6.57 -4.84 -24.58
CA THR A 194 -7.48 -5.97 -24.84
C THR A 194 -7.13 -7.20 -23.99
N ARG A 195 -5.83 -7.48 -23.84
CA ARG A 195 -5.36 -8.57 -22.97
C ARG A 195 -5.71 -8.31 -21.51
N LEU A 196 -5.46 -7.11 -21.00
CA LEU A 196 -5.82 -6.72 -19.63
C LEU A 196 -7.34 -6.72 -19.40
N GLU A 197 -8.15 -6.43 -20.42
CA GLU A 197 -9.62 -6.48 -20.32
C GLU A 197 -10.09 -7.91 -20.12
N HIS A 198 -9.62 -8.82 -20.97
CA HIS A 198 -9.90 -10.24 -20.84
C HIS A 198 -9.41 -10.81 -19.49
N TRP A 199 -8.21 -10.42 -19.07
CA TRP A 199 -7.65 -10.80 -17.78
C TRP A 199 -8.51 -10.28 -16.62
N THR A 200 -8.94 -9.02 -16.68
CA THR A 200 -9.76 -8.38 -15.63
C THR A 200 -11.08 -9.11 -15.47
N GLU A 201 -11.80 -9.40 -16.56
CA GLU A 201 -13.05 -10.15 -16.49
C GLU A 201 -12.85 -11.56 -15.90
N THR A 202 -11.78 -12.24 -16.31
CA THR A 202 -11.48 -13.59 -15.83
C THR A 202 -11.18 -13.59 -14.33
N VAL A 203 -10.32 -12.68 -13.87
CA VAL A 203 -9.91 -12.62 -12.46
C VAL A 203 -11.05 -12.14 -11.56
N LEU A 204 -11.84 -11.14 -11.99
CA LEU A 204 -12.99 -10.70 -11.21
C LEU A 204 -14.03 -11.81 -11.04
N ALA A 205 -14.24 -12.66 -12.05
CA ALA A 205 -15.12 -13.82 -11.94
C ALA A 205 -14.53 -14.90 -11.01
N GLN A 206 -13.23 -15.19 -11.10
CA GLN A 206 -12.54 -16.18 -10.26
C GLN A 206 -12.51 -15.77 -8.79
N GLU A 207 -12.28 -14.49 -8.51
CA GLU A 207 -12.08 -13.96 -7.16
C GLU A 207 -13.35 -13.42 -6.49
N ALA A 208 -14.52 -13.53 -7.14
CA ALA A 208 -15.79 -13.00 -6.64
C ALA A 208 -16.08 -13.44 -5.19
N ALA A 209 -15.94 -14.74 -4.91
CA ALA A 209 -16.18 -15.28 -3.57
C ALA A 209 -15.18 -14.75 -2.53
N ARG A 210 -13.93 -14.50 -2.92
CA ARG A 210 -12.90 -13.96 -2.02
C ARG A 210 -13.14 -12.48 -1.73
N LEU A 211 -13.51 -11.69 -2.74
CA LEU A 211 -13.90 -10.29 -2.59
C LEU A 211 -15.11 -10.15 -1.64
N GLU A 212 -16.16 -10.95 -1.85
CA GLU A 212 -17.34 -10.97 -0.98
C GLU A 212 -17.01 -11.43 0.45
N ALA A 213 -16.12 -12.41 0.61
CA ALA A 213 -15.67 -12.84 1.93
C ALA A 213 -14.92 -11.73 2.66
N ARG A 214 -14.09 -10.94 1.96
CA ARG A 214 -13.37 -9.82 2.57
C ARG A 214 -14.31 -8.71 3.02
N GLU A 215 -15.33 -8.39 2.22
CA GLU A 215 -16.37 -7.46 2.64
C GLU A 215 -17.11 -7.94 3.90
N ARG A 216 -17.59 -9.19 3.90
CA ARG A 216 -18.28 -9.79 5.07
C ARG A 216 -17.42 -9.84 6.33
N ASN A 217 -16.11 -10.00 6.17
CA ASN A 217 -15.15 -10.03 7.28
C ASN A 217 -14.65 -8.62 7.68
N GLY A 218 -15.24 -7.54 7.13
CA GLY A 218 -14.96 -6.17 7.54
C GLY A 218 -13.62 -5.62 7.03
N PHE A 219 -13.11 -6.14 5.90
CA PHE A 219 -11.91 -5.60 5.25
C PHE A 219 -12.22 -4.44 4.29
N VAL A 220 -13.49 -4.25 3.91
CA VAL A 220 -13.93 -3.04 3.20
C VAL A 220 -14.22 -1.93 4.21
N ARG A 221 -13.42 -0.86 4.18
CA ARG A 221 -13.41 0.21 5.18
C ARG A 221 -13.31 1.59 4.54
N GLU A 222 -13.66 2.66 5.26
CA GLU A 222 -13.49 4.06 4.80
C GLU A 222 -12.00 4.45 4.77
N CYS A 223 -11.27 3.95 3.78
CA CYS A 223 -9.83 4.12 3.60
C CYS A 223 -9.45 5.50 3.02
N HIS A 224 -8.24 5.65 2.46
CA HIS A 224 -7.83 6.87 1.76
C HIS A 224 -8.50 6.99 0.39
N GLY A 225 -8.52 5.90 -0.38
CA GLY A 225 -9.14 5.82 -1.71
C GLY A 225 -8.24 6.24 -2.87
N ASP A 226 -7.19 7.00 -2.58
CA ASP A 226 -6.22 7.55 -3.54
C ASP A 226 -4.77 7.58 -3.00
N LEU A 227 -4.37 6.51 -2.29
CA LEU A 227 -3.10 6.45 -1.59
C LEU A 227 -1.94 6.16 -2.56
N HIS A 228 -1.45 7.18 -3.26
CA HIS A 228 -0.27 7.10 -4.12
C HIS A 228 0.84 8.07 -3.66
N CYS A 229 2.04 8.01 -4.23
CA CYS A 229 3.20 8.78 -3.75
C CYS A 229 2.96 10.30 -3.79
N GLY A 230 2.29 10.83 -4.81
CA GLY A 230 1.85 12.24 -4.84
C GLY A 230 0.91 12.68 -3.70
N ASN A 231 0.28 11.74 -3.00
CA ASN A 231 -0.64 11.98 -1.88
C ASN A 231 -0.02 11.57 -0.52
N VAL A 232 1.32 11.56 -0.44
CA VAL A 232 2.09 11.37 0.79
C VAL A 232 3.11 12.50 0.89
N VAL A 233 3.22 13.12 2.06
CA VAL A 233 4.14 14.24 2.31
C VAL A 233 4.96 14.00 3.56
N ARG A 234 6.24 14.40 3.56
CA ARG A 234 7.05 14.49 4.77
C ARG A 234 6.61 15.70 5.57
N TRP A 235 5.87 15.43 6.65
CA TRP A 235 5.38 16.45 7.56
C TRP A 235 5.94 16.22 8.96
N ARG A 236 6.67 17.23 9.48
CA ARG A 236 7.33 17.17 10.80
C ARG A 236 8.23 15.94 10.98
N GLY A 237 8.95 15.57 9.92
CA GLY A 237 9.90 14.46 9.94
C GLY A 237 9.30 13.07 9.71
N ALA A 238 7.98 12.95 9.49
CA ALA A 238 7.32 11.68 9.18
C ALA A 238 6.61 11.75 7.84
N LEU A 239 6.56 10.63 7.10
CA LEU A 239 5.71 10.50 5.92
C LEU A 239 4.25 10.35 6.36
N VAL A 240 3.36 11.19 5.83
CA VAL A 240 1.95 11.25 6.21
C VAL A 240 1.08 11.31 4.94
N PRO A 241 0.06 10.43 4.80
CA PRO A 241 -0.92 10.55 3.74
C PRO A 241 -1.77 11.82 3.85
N PHE A 242 -2.10 12.41 2.71
CA PHE A 242 -2.99 13.57 2.60
C PHE A 242 -3.77 13.52 1.28
N ASP A 243 -4.81 14.34 1.18
CA ASP A 243 -5.73 14.41 0.04
C ASP A 243 -6.56 13.13 -0.23
N CYS A 244 -7.19 12.59 0.81
CA CYS A 244 -8.19 11.51 0.70
C CYS A 244 -9.38 11.89 -0.20
N ILE A 245 -9.96 10.91 -0.91
CA ILE A 245 -11.15 11.13 -1.76
C ILE A 245 -12.38 11.49 -0.91
N GLU A 246 -12.83 12.73 -1.01
CA GLU A 246 -13.98 13.26 -0.29
C GLU A 246 -15.32 13.12 -1.03
N PHE A 247 -15.28 13.06 -2.36
CA PHE A 247 -16.48 13.28 -3.18
C PHE A 247 -17.32 12.04 -3.47
N ASP A 248 -16.71 10.85 -3.53
CA ASP A 248 -17.40 9.58 -3.81
C ASP A 248 -17.07 8.56 -2.71
N PRO A 249 -18.04 8.21 -1.84
CA PRO A 249 -17.87 7.17 -0.84
C PRO A 249 -17.42 5.83 -1.42
N GLU A 250 -17.88 5.44 -2.61
CA GLU A 250 -17.52 4.14 -3.21
C GLU A 250 -16.03 4.06 -3.60
N LEU A 251 -15.34 5.19 -3.75
CA LEU A 251 -13.91 5.24 -4.03
C LEU A 251 -13.04 5.14 -2.77
N ARG A 252 -13.62 5.37 -1.59
CA ARG A 252 -12.91 5.26 -0.29
C ARG A 252 -13.40 4.12 0.59
N PHE A 253 -14.62 3.63 0.44
CA PHE A 253 -15.08 2.38 1.03
C PHE A 253 -14.58 1.22 0.19
N ILE A 254 -13.32 0.86 0.40
CA ILE A 254 -12.58 -0.12 -0.39
C ILE A 254 -11.91 -1.12 0.54
N ASP A 255 -11.47 -2.24 -0.03
CA ASP A 255 -10.62 -3.18 0.66
C ASP A 255 -9.32 -2.53 1.14
N VAL A 256 -8.90 -2.81 2.37
CA VAL A 256 -7.65 -2.28 2.93
C VAL A 256 -6.40 -2.69 2.13
N ILE A 257 -6.41 -3.87 1.47
CA ILE A 257 -5.32 -4.25 0.55
C ILE A 257 -5.38 -3.42 -0.73
N ASN A 258 -6.57 -3.05 -1.22
CA ASN A 258 -6.69 -2.15 -2.37
C ASN A 258 -6.05 -0.78 -2.09
N ASP A 259 -6.22 -0.23 -0.88
CA ASP A 259 -5.64 1.06 -0.52
C ASP A 259 -4.09 0.99 -0.47
N VAL A 260 -3.51 0.01 0.24
CA VAL A 260 -2.03 -0.14 0.31
C VAL A 260 -1.42 -0.60 -1.02
N ALA A 261 -2.15 -1.38 -1.82
CA ALA A 261 -1.71 -1.79 -3.15
C ALA A 261 -1.55 -0.60 -4.09
N PHE A 262 -2.31 0.48 -3.88
CA PHE A 262 -2.16 1.69 -4.68
C PHE A 262 -0.75 2.29 -4.48
N LEU A 263 -0.31 2.46 -3.24
CA LEU A 263 1.01 3.01 -2.94
C LEU A 263 2.13 2.05 -3.39
N ALA A 264 1.97 0.75 -3.14
CA ALA A 264 2.93 -0.25 -3.58
C ALA A 264 3.09 -0.28 -5.11
N MET A 265 1.98 -0.23 -5.85
CA MET A 265 1.98 -0.16 -7.31
C MET A 265 2.72 1.08 -7.80
N ASP A 266 2.47 2.23 -7.18
CA ASP A 266 3.08 3.49 -7.58
C ASP A 266 4.59 3.51 -7.33
N LEU A 267 5.06 2.94 -6.22
CA LEU A 267 6.48 2.73 -5.94
C LEU A 267 7.13 1.80 -6.99
N ILE A 268 6.45 0.73 -7.40
CA ILE A 268 6.92 -0.20 -8.44
C ILE A 268 7.04 0.51 -9.79
N ALA A 269 6.02 1.29 -10.19
CA ALA A 269 6.04 2.06 -11.44
C ALA A 269 7.20 3.09 -11.46
N LYS A 270 7.59 3.57 -10.28
CA LYS A 270 8.74 4.47 -10.06
C LYS A 270 10.08 3.75 -9.86
N GLN A 271 10.15 2.46 -10.16
CA GLN A 271 11.36 1.62 -10.05
C GLN A 271 11.91 1.49 -8.62
N ARG A 272 11.08 1.70 -7.60
CA ARG A 272 11.41 1.53 -6.17
C ARG A 272 10.72 0.30 -5.58
N GLY A 273 10.94 -0.84 -6.24
CA GLY A 273 10.43 -2.14 -5.80
C GLY A 273 10.98 -2.57 -4.43
N ASP A 274 12.17 -2.10 -4.07
CA ASP A 274 12.76 -2.24 -2.73
C ASP A 274 11.85 -1.62 -1.65
N LEU A 275 11.41 -0.38 -1.86
CA LEU A 275 10.53 0.34 -0.95
C LEU A 275 9.11 -0.22 -0.95
N ALA A 276 8.60 -0.67 -2.09
CA ALA A 276 7.31 -1.36 -2.18
C ALA A 276 7.31 -2.66 -1.37
N ALA A 277 8.39 -3.43 -1.44
CA ALA A 277 8.54 -4.65 -0.66
C ALA A 277 8.60 -4.35 0.84
N THR A 278 9.34 -3.32 1.26
CA THR A 278 9.37 -2.87 2.66
C THR A 278 7.99 -2.46 3.15
N LEU A 279 7.25 -1.65 2.36
CA LEU A 279 5.90 -1.22 2.69
C LEU A 279 4.95 -2.42 2.90
N LEU A 280 4.88 -3.33 1.93
CA LEU A 280 3.97 -4.47 1.97
C LEU A 280 4.32 -5.44 3.10
N ASN A 281 5.61 -5.80 3.25
CA ASN A 281 6.04 -6.70 4.32
C ASN A 281 5.72 -6.11 5.68
N ARG A 282 6.06 -4.84 5.93
CA ARG A 282 5.80 -4.22 7.21
C ARG A 282 4.30 -4.11 7.51
N TYR A 283 3.50 -3.76 6.50
CA TYR A 283 2.04 -3.71 6.61
C TYR A 283 1.47 -5.09 6.99
N LEU A 284 1.93 -6.17 6.35
CA LEU A 284 1.47 -7.54 6.64
C LEU A 284 1.96 -8.05 7.99
N GLU A 285 3.20 -7.80 8.37
CA GLU A 285 3.71 -8.12 9.70
C GLU A 285 2.87 -7.44 10.79
N ARG A 286 2.38 -6.22 10.53
CA ARG A 286 1.54 -5.45 11.45
C ARG A 286 0.08 -5.89 11.48
N THR A 287 -0.49 -6.30 10.35
CA THR A 287 -1.93 -6.64 10.23
C THR A 287 -2.22 -8.13 10.33
N GLY A 288 -1.31 -8.98 9.87
CA GLY A 288 -1.54 -10.41 9.66
C GLY A 288 -2.41 -10.74 8.45
N ASP A 289 -2.75 -9.77 7.59
CA ASP A 289 -3.69 -9.94 6.47
C ASP A 289 -3.02 -10.57 5.22
N TYR A 290 -2.36 -11.71 5.38
CA TYR A 290 -1.73 -12.43 4.27
C TYR A 290 -2.77 -12.98 3.28
N ALA A 291 -3.98 -13.30 3.76
CA ALA A 291 -5.09 -13.76 2.93
C ALA A 291 -5.50 -12.73 1.86
N GLY A 292 -5.29 -11.44 2.13
CA GLY A 292 -5.57 -10.37 1.19
C GLY A 292 -4.56 -10.28 0.03
N ILE A 293 -3.36 -10.84 0.18
CA ILE A 293 -2.33 -10.85 -0.88
C ILE A 293 -2.75 -11.69 -2.09
N ALA A 294 -3.64 -12.66 -1.90
CA ALA A 294 -4.27 -13.38 -3.00
C ALA A 294 -4.96 -12.43 -4.02
N LEU A 295 -5.44 -11.26 -3.57
CA LEU A 295 -6.09 -10.25 -4.43
C LEU A 295 -5.15 -9.13 -4.87
N LEU A 296 -3.87 -9.14 -4.45
CA LEU A 296 -2.91 -8.09 -4.77
C LEU A 296 -2.80 -7.85 -6.29
N PRO A 297 -2.73 -8.87 -7.17
CA PRO A 297 -2.71 -8.63 -8.62
C PRO A 297 -3.93 -7.87 -9.12
N CYS A 298 -5.13 -8.22 -8.63
CA CYS A 298 -6.38 -7.56 -9.00
C CYS A 298 -6.34 -6.06 -8.66
N TYR A 299 -5.91 -5.73 -7.43
CA TYR A 299 -5.84 -4.35 -6.98
C TYR A 299 -4.72 -3.55 -7.65
N VAL A 300 -3.53 -4.14 -7.83
CA VAL A 300 -2.42 -3.48 -8.52
C VAL A 300 -2.78 -3.17 -9.97
N VAL A 301 -3.37 -4.13 -10.70
CA VAL A 301 -3.81 -3.90 -12.08
C VAL A 301 -4.87 -2.79 -12.13
N TYR A 302 -5.89 -2.85 -11.27
CA TYR A 302 -6.92 -1.81 -11.19
C TYR A 302 -6.30 -0.42 -10.97
N ARG A 303 -5.44 -0.27 -9.96
CA ARG A 303 -4.83 1.03 -9.59
C ARG A 303 -3.84 1.54 -10.64
N ALA A 304 -3.07 0.64 -11.24
CA ALA A 304 -2.19 0.97 -12.35
C ALA A 304 -3.00 1.55 -13.52
N LEU A 305 -4.11 0.91 -13.91
CA LEU A 305 -4.98 1.40 -14.98
C LEU A 305 -5.64 2.74 -14.63
N VAL A 306 -6.01 2.97 -13.37
CA VAL A 306 -6.49 4.29 -12.90
C VAL A 306 -5.42 5.36 -13.13
N ARG A 307 -4.16 5.10 -12.77
CA ARG A 307 -3.06 6.05 -13.01
C ARG A 307 -2.76 6.24 -14.49
N THR A 308 -2.78 5.17 -15.29
CA THR A 308 -2.66 5.26 -16.75
C THR A 308 -3.71 6.21 -17.32
N LYS A 309 -4.98 6.05 -16.93
CA LYS A 309 -6.07 6.93 -17.36
C LYS A 309 -5.83 8.40 -17.00
N VAL A 310 -5.41 8.66 -15.76
CA VAL A 310 -5.13 10.04 -15.29
C VAL A 310 -4.02 10.69 -16.12
N GLU A 311 -2.93 9.97 -16.39
CA GLU A 311 -1.82 10.48 -17.19
C GLU A 311 -2.22 10.70 -18.68
N LEU A 312 -3.06 9.83 -19.25
CA LEU A 312 -3.59 10.00 -20.61
C LEU A 312 -4.50 11.25 -20.73
N ILE A 313 -5.39 11.48 -19.76
CA ILE A 313 -6.22 12.69 -19.71
C ILE A 313 -5.34 13.95 -19.61
N ALA A 314 -4.28 13.91 -18.79
CA ALA A 314 -3.34 15.01 -18.67
C ALA A 314 -2.59 15.27 -19.99
N LEU A 315 -2.23 14.21 -20.72
CA LEU A 315 -1.59 14.29 -22.04
C LEU A 315 -2.52 14.92 -23.08
N GLU A 316 -3.80 14.55 -23.12
CA GLU A 316 -4.80 15.16 -24.04
C GLU A 316 -4.93 16.67 -23.83
N GLN A 317 -4.87 17.13 -22.57
CA GLN A 317 -4.95 18.55 -22.23
C GLN A 317 -3.63 19.30 -22.48
N ARG A 318 -2.49 18.59 -22.46
CA ARG A 318 -1.15 19.13 -22.69
C ARG A 318 -0.35 18.24 -23.65
N PRO A 319 -0.68 18.24 -24.96
CA PRO A 319 -0.20 17.23 -25.93
C PRO A 319 1.31 17.17 -26.16
N LYS A 320 2.09 18.14 -25.64
CA LYS A 320 3.56 18.19 -25.76
C LYS A 320 4.30 17.71 -24.51
N ALA A 321 3.59 17.20 -23.51
CA ALA A 321 4.19 16.73 -22.27
C ALA A 321 4.59 15.25 -22.38
N VAL A 322 5.78 15.01 -22.95
CA VAL A 322 6.39 13.66 -23.10
C VAL A 322 6.34 12.86 -21.78
N GLU A 323 6.56 13.53 -20.65
CA GLU A 323 6.55 12.94 -19.31
C GLU A 323 5.22 12.27 -18.92
N HIS A 324 4.06 12.78 -19.40
CA HIS A 324 2.76 12.13 -19.13
C HIS A 324 2.63 10.81 -19.89
N GLY A 325 3.10 10.76 -21.14
CA GLY A 325 3.12 9.53 -21.93
C GLY A 325 4.04 8.47 -21.33
N GLU A 326 5.25 8.85 -20.90
CA GLU A 326 6.19 7.94 -20.23
C GLU A 326 5.61 7.36 -18.93
N ARG A 327 4.97 8.20 -18.11
CA ARG A 327 4.29 7.75 -16.88
C ARG A 327 3.12 6.83 -17.16
N ALA A 328 2.26 7.16 -18.12
CA ALA A 328 1.17 6.28 -18.55
C ALA A 328 1.69 4.90 -18.99
N SER A 329 2.81 4.88 -19.74
CA SER A 329 3.46 3.64 -20.16
C SER A 329 4.01 2.83 -18.98
N ALA A 330 4.64 3.50 -18.01
CA ALA A 330 5.16 2.86 -16.81
C ALA A 330 4.06 2.20 -15.97
N TYR A 331 2.93 2.88 -15.76
CA TYR A 331 1.78 2.30 -15.05
C TYR A 331 1.16 1.13 -15.82
N LEU A 332 0.97 1.26 -17.13
CA LEU A 332 0.48 0.14 -17.94
C LEU A 332 1.42 -1.07 -17.89
N GLN A 333 2.74 -0.84 -17.91
CA GLN A 333 3.73 -1.90 -17.76
C GLN A 333 3.66 -2.56 -16.37
N ALA A 334 3.39 -1.80 -15.31
CA ALA A 334 3.13 -2.35 -13.98
C ALA A 334 1.90 -3.27 -13.99
N ALA A 335 0.79 -2.84 -14.59
CA ALA A 335 -0.41 -3.67 -14.75
C ALA A 335 -0.10 -4.98 -15.50
N VAL A 336 0.56 -4.91 -16.67
CA VAL A 336 0.94 -6.09 -17.45
C VAL A 336 1.83 -7.04 -16.66
N SER A 337 2.77 -6.51 -15.85
CA SER A 337 3.69 -7.35 -15.07
C SER A 337 3.01 -8.17 -13.97
N PHE A 338 1.91 -7.66 -13.39
CA PHE A 338 1.11 -8.39 -12.40
C PHE A 338 0.07 -9.30 -13.04
N ALA A 339 -0.52 -8.90 -14.17
CA ALA A 339 -1.46 -9.73 -14.90
C ALA A 339 -0.79 -10.95 -15.56
N TYR A 340 0.42 -10.76 -16.07
CA TYR A 340 1.19 -11.76 -16.80
C TYR A 340 2.63 -11.84 -16.28
N PRO A 341 2.83 -12.37 -15.06
CA PRO A 341 4.16 -12.48 -14.48
C PRO A 341 5.06 -13.39 -15.34
N ARG A 342 6.29 -12.95 -15.59
CA ARG A 342 7.26 -13.70 -16.41
C ARG A 342 7.82 -14.95 -15.72
N ARG A 343 7.65 -15.05 -14.40
CA ARG A 343 8.20 -16.12 -13.57
C ARG A 343 7.14 -16.57 -12.58
N LYS A 344 7.17 -17.86 -12.25
CA LYS A 344 6.37 -18.38 -11.15
C LYS A 344 6.88 -17.83 -9.82
N PRO A 345 6.01 -17.57 -8.84
CA PRO A 345 6.46 -17.26 -7.49
C PRO A 345 7.22 -18.45 -6.92
N THR A 346 8.15 -18.20 -6.00
CA THR A 346 8.97 -19.25 -5.35
C THR A 346 8.62 -19.34 -3.87
N LEU A 347 8.49 -20.56 -3.35
CA LEU A 347 8.40 -20.83 -1.92
C LEU A 347 9.80 -21.05 -1.35
N ILE A 348 10.20 -20.18 -0.43
CA ILE A 348 11.51 -20.23 0.23
C ILE A 348 11.27 -20.46 1.71
N ILE A 349 11.87 -21.49 2.30
CA ILE A 349 11.89 -21.66 3.75
C ILE A 349 13.28 -21.34 4.28
N MET A 350 13.34 -20.61 5.41
CA MET A 350 14.58 -20.43 6.15
C MET A 350 14.82 -21.66 7.03
N HIS A 351 16.08 -22.05 7.22
CA HIS A 351 16.41 -23.23 8.02
C HIS A 351 17.62 -22.95 8.91
N GLY A 352 17.57 -23.41 10.17
CA GLY A 352 18.68 -23.30 11.12
C GLY A 352 18.26 -22.86 12.52
N ALA A 353 19.16 -23.03 13.50
CA ALA A 353 18.91 -22.69 14.90
C ALA A 353 18.81 -21.18 15.16
N SER A 354 18.28 -20.79 16.31
CA SER A 354 18.29 -19.40 16.78
C SER A 354 19.72 -18.84 16.80
N GLY A 355 19.89 -17.58 16.38
CA GLY A 355 21.21 -16.96 16.24
C GLY A 355 21.94 -17.26 14.92
N SER A 356 21.45 -18.21 14.11
CA SER A 356 22.14 -18.61 12.86
C SER A 356 22.03 -17.60 11.71
N GLY A 357 21.42 -16.43 11.92
CA GLY A 357 21.32 -15.37 10.92
C GLY A 357 20.11 -15.44 9.97
N LYS A 358 19.20 -16.41 10.12
CA LYS A 358 17.96 -16.54 9.30
C LYS A 358 17.21 -15.22 9.14
N SER A 359 16.83 -14.61 10.26
CA SER A 359 16.01 -13.39 10.28
C SER A 359 16.76 -12.16 9.78
N TRP A 360 18.09 -12.14 9.93
CA TRP A 360 18.95 -11.09 9.36
C TRP A 360 19.01 -11.19 7.83
N LEU A 361 19.10 -12.42 7.31
CA LEU A 361 19.20 -12.70 5.87
C LEU A 361 17.84 -12.54 5.19
N SER A 362 16.77 -13.11 5.75
CA SER A 362 15.41 -13.01 5.20
C SER A 362 14.93 -11.56 5.11
N ALA A 363 15.23 -10.73 6.12
CA ALA A 363 14.94 -9.30 6.12
C ALA A 363 15.61 -8.54 4.96
N ARG A 364 16.84 -8.93 4.59
CA ARG A 364 17.57 -8.32 3.46
C ARG A 364 17.14 -8.88 2.12
N LEU A 365 16.77 -10.15 2.08
CA LEU A 365 16.29 -10.81 0.86
C LEU A 365 14.97 -10.19 0.38
N VAL A 366 14.03 -9.86 1.27
CA VAL A 366 12.75 -9.26 0.84
C VAL A 366 12.88 -7.88 0.19
N ALA A 367 13.93 -7.12 0.48
CA ALA A 367 14.17 -5.84 -0.20
C ALA A 367 14.71 -6.03 -1.64
N LYS A 368 15.32 -7.19 -1.91
CA LYS A 368 15.96 -7.51 -3.21
C LYS A 368 15.17 -8.51 -4.05
N LEU A 369 14.20 -9.17 -3.44
CA LEU A 369 13.24 -10.09 -4.06
C LEU A 369 11.85 -9.52 -3.89
N PRO A 370 10.98 -9.53 -4.91
CA PRO A 370 9.57 -9.17 -4.75
C PRO A 370 8.83 -10.28 -3.98
N ALA A 371 9.20 -10.48 -2.72
CA ALA A 371 8.73 -11.56 -1.86
C ALA A 371 8.11 -11.02 -0.58
N ILE A 372 7.08 -11.71 -0.10
CA ILE A 372 6.51 -11.51 1.22
C ILE A 372 7.20 -12.45 2.21
N ARG A 373 7.55 -11.94 3.38
CA ARG A 373 8.10 -12.71 4.49
C ARG A 373 7.01 -12.98 5.50
N VAL A 374 6.83 -14.25 5.84
CA VAL A 374 5.93 -14.69 6.91
C VAL A 374 6.78 -15.15 8.07
N ARG A 375 6.64 -14.51 9.23
CA ARG A 375 7.51 -14.77 10.38
C ARG A 375 6.81 -15.60 11.45
N SER A 376 7.43 -16.71 11.81
CA SER A 376 6.88 -17.62 12.81
C SER A 376 6.73 -17.01 14.21
N ASP A 377 7.60 -16.10 14.62
CA ASP A 377 7.53 -15.42 15.92
C ASP A 377 6.31 -14.50 16.03
N LEU A 378 6.08 -13.66 15.02
CA LEU A 378 4.92 -12.76 14.96
C LEU A 378 3.61 -13.53 14.87
N GLU A 379 3.53 -14.51 13.97
CA GLU A 379 2.29 -15.26 13.76
C GLU A 379 1.96 -16.16 14.95
N ARG A 380 2.96 -16.72 15.65
CA ARG A 380 2.75 -17.49 16.88
C ARG A 380 2.08 -16.65 17.96
N LYS A 381 2.55 -15.41 18.17
CA LYS A 381 1.95 -14.46 19.12
C LYS A 381 0.53 -14.08 18.70
N ARG A 382 0.32 -13.79 17.42
CA ARG A 382 -1.01 -13.47 16.88
C ARG A 382 -2.01 -14.62 17.08
N LEU A 383 -1.61 -15.87 16.83
CA LEU A 383 -2.43 -17.06 17.09
C LEU A 383 -2.76 -17.28 18.57
N ALA A 384 -1.94 -16.75 19.47
CA ALA A 384 -2.17 -16.78 20.91
C ALA A 384 -3.06 -15.61 21.40
N GLY A 385 -3.48 -14.71 20.50
CA GLY A 385 -4.23 -13.50 20.84
C GLY A 385 -3.39 -12.40 21.48
N LEU A 386 -2.06 -12.47 21.32
CA LEU A 386 -1.10 -11.49 21.82
C LEU A 386 -0.76 -10.48 20.72
N ASP A 387 -0.30 -9.29 21.11
CA ASP A 387 0.29 -8.35 20.16
C ASP A 387 1.56 -8.99 19.56
N ALA A 388 1.65 -9.03 18.23
CA ALA A 388 2.76 -9.63 17.51
C ALA A 388 4.12 -8.98 17.85
N PHE A 389 4.13 -7.71 18.24
CA PHE A 389 5.33 -6.97 18.62
C PHE A 389 5.53 -6.85 20.13
N ASP A 390 4.68 -7.49 20.94
CA ASP A 390 4.92 -7.53 22.38
C ASP A 390 6.12 -8.44 22.70
N HIS A 391 7.14 -7.85 23.33
CA HIS A 391 8.34 -8.54 23.77
C HIS A 391 8.12 -9.30 25.09
N GLY A 392 7.08 -8.98 25.87
CA GLY A 392 6.72 -9.66 27.12
C GLY A 392 6.03 -11.02 26.90
N ALA A 393 5.36 -11.17 25.76
CA ALA A 393 4.66 -12.39 25.33
C ALA A 393 5.54 -13.64 25.21
N ALA A 394 6.86 -13.48 25.03
CA ALA A 394 7.87 -14.54 24.92
C ALA A 394 7.86 -15.53 26.10
N SER A 395 7.34 -15.10 27.25
CA SER A 395 7.42 -15.83 28.51
C SER A 395 6.24 -16.78 28.76
N ASP A 396 5.25 -16.83 27.86
CA ASP A 396 4.12 -17.76 27.99
C ASP A 396 4.50 -19.17 27.48
N PRO A 397 4.68 -20.18 28.36
CA PRO A 397 5.10 -21.52 27.94
C PRO A 397 4.06 -22.22 27.04
N ARG A 398 2.80 -21.76 27.06
CA ARG A 398 1.68 -22.36 26.32
C ARG A 398 1.85 -22.24 24.81
N ILE A 399 2.58 -21.24 24.32
CA ILE A 399 2.77 -20.99 22.88
C ILE A 399 3.91 -21.82 22.26
N TYR A 400 4.64 -22.59 23.07
CA TYR A 400 5.74 -23.47 22.62
C TYR A 400 5.50 -24.96 22.90
N THR A 401 4.25 -25.36 23.15
CA THR A 401 3.88 -26.78 23.15
C THR A 401 4.01 -27.37 21.75
N LEU A 402 4.14 -28.70 21.66
CA LEU A 402 4.19 -29.39 20.37
C LEU A 402 2.94 -29.12 19.53
N GLU A 403 1.76 -29.18 20.15
CA GLU A 403 0.48 -28.89 19.51
C GLU A 403 0.41 -27.44 19.00
N PHE A 404 0.86 -26.46 19.78
CA PHE A 404 0.87 -25.06 19.35
C PHE A 404 1.88 -24.83 18.21
N ASN A 405 3.02 -25.52 18.25
CA ASN A 405 3.98 -25.48 17.16
C ASN A 405 3.35 -26.01 15.86
N ASP A 406 2.63 -27.13 15.91
CA ASP A 406 1.96 -27.69 14.73
C ASP A 406 0.89 -26.74 14.18
N ARG A 407 0.09 -26.12 15.06
CA ARG A 407 -0.86 -25.07 14.67
C ARG A 407 -0.17 -23.86 14.04
N THR A 408 1.00 -23.46 14.55
CA THR A 408 1.77 -22.35 14.00
C THR A 408 2.26 -22.67 12.59
N TYR A 409 2.87 -23.84 12.37
CA TYR A 409 3.35 -24.24 11.04
C TYR A 409 2.21 -24.44 10.02
N ALA A 410 1.05 -24.93 10.46
CA ALA A 410 -0.15 -24.98 9.61
C ALA A 410 -0.59 -23.58 9.17
N HIS A 411 -0.69 -22.62 10.09
CA HIS A 411 -1.02 -21.23 9.78
C HIS A 411 0.02 -20.55 8.85
N LEU A 412 1.32 -20.81 9.07
CA LEU A 412 2.37 -20.31 8.18
C LEU A 412 2.24 -20.88 6.76
N SER A 413 1.81 -22.14 6.64
CA SER A 413 1.53 -22.79 5.36
C SER A 413 0.33 -22.15 4.65
N ASP A 414 -0.72 -21.80 5.39
CA ASP A 414 -1.88 -21.08 4.85
C ASP A 414 -1.49 -19.67 4.37
N CYS A 415 -0.73 -18.92 5.18
CA CYS A 415 -0.20 -17.61 4.78
C CYS A 415 0.66 -17.70 3.51
N ALA A 416 1.54 -18.71 3.43
CA ALA A 416 2.36 -18.95 2.27
C ALA A 416 1.52 -19.31 1.04
N ARG A 417 0.48 -20.13 1.20
CA ARG A 417 -0.46 -20.50 0.13
C ARG A 417 -1.15 -19.27 -0.45
N ASP A 418 -1.67 -18.37 0.38
CA ASP A 418 -2.35 -17.16 -0.08
C ASP A 418 -1.40 -16.22 -0.85
N CYS A 419 -0.15 -16.08 -0.38
CA CYS A 419 0.88 -15.28 -1.08
C CYS A 419 1.21 -15.88 -2.46
N LEU A 420 1.45 -17.20 -2.51
CA LEU A 420 1.80 -17.91 -3.74
C LEU A 420 0.64 -17.92 -4.74
N TYR A 421 -0.60 -18.07 -4.26
CA TYR A 421 -1.80 -17.96 -5.07
C TYR A 421 -1.93 -16.59 -5.73
N GLY A 422 -1.64 -15.52 -4.96
CA GLY A 422 -1.55 -14.14 -5.48
C GLY A 422 -0.33 -13.88 -6.38
N GLY A 423 0.40 -14.92 -6.81
CA GLY A 423 1.55 -14.79 -7.71
C GLY A 423 2.80 -14.19 -7.06
N THR A 424 2.85 -14.13 -5.73
CA THR A 424 3.95 -13.48 -4.99
C THR A 424 4.86 -14.52 -4.34
N SER A 425 6.18 -14.39 -4.53
CA SER A 425 7.15 -15.25 -3.86
C SER A 425 7.05 -15.09 -2.35
N VAL A 426 7.33 -16.13 -1.58
CA VAL A 426 7.21 -16.09 -0.13
C VAL A 426 8.44 -16.66 0.55
N ILE A 427 8.91 -15.96 1.58
CA ILE A 427 9.97 -16.41 2.49
C ILE A 427 9.33 -16.73 3.84
N VAL A 428 9.30 -18.01 4.22
CA VAL A 428 8.81 -18.42 5.52
C VAL A 428 9.97 -18.45 6.49
N ASP A 429 10.01 -17.46 7.38
CA ASP A 429 11.06 -17.30 8.39
C ASP A 429 10.68 -18.03 9.69
N ALA A 430 11.04 -19.31 9.71
CA ALA A 430 10.96 -20.18 10.87
C ALA A 430 12.24 -21.02 11.00
N ALA A 431 12.33 -21.85 12.04
CA ALA A 431 13.53 -22.65 12.27
C ALA A 431 13.61 -23.91 11.39
N PHE A 432 12.45 -24.53 11.09
CA PHE A 432 12.33 -25.71 10.22
C PHE A 432 13.24 -26.89 10.61
N LEU A 433 13.37 -27.14 11.91
CA LEU A 433 14.34 -28.10 12.46
C LEU A 433 13.93 -29.57 12.29
N LYS A 434 12.65 -29.82 11.95
CA LYS A 434 12.09 -31.16 11.80
C LYS A 434 11.81 -31.48 10.33
N ALA A 435 12.13 -32.70 9.89
CA ALA A 435 11.91 -33.15 8.52
C ALA A 435 10.43 -32.99 8.11
N ARG A 436 9.50 -33.38 8.99
CA ARG A 436 8.05 -33.23 8.77
C ARG A 436 7.61 -31.78 8.48
N GLU A 437 8.28 -30.79 9.08
CA GLU A 437 7.97 -29.37 8.87
C GLU A 437 8.42 -28.95 7.46
N ARG A 438 9.61 -29.40 7.03
CA ARG A 438 10.16 -29.10 5.70
C ARG A 438 9.38 -29.81 4.60
N ASP A 439 9.03 -31.08 4.82
CA ASP A 439 8.23 -31.88 3.88
C ASP A 439 6.85 -31.29 3.64
N ALA A 440 6.20 -30.73 4.66
CA ALA A 440 4.90 -30.08 4.52
C ALA A 440 4.95 -28.88 3.55
N PHE A 441 6.00 -28.06 3.61
CA PHE A 441 6.16 -26.90 2.73
C PHE A 441 6.66 -27.31 1.33
N ARG A 442 7.47 -28.36 1.23
CA ARG A 442 7.79 -28.97 -0.07
C ARG A 442 6.53 -29.50 -0.76
N ALA A 443 5.66 -30.20 -0.04
CA ALA A 443 4.39 -30.69 -0.55
C ALA A 443 3.45 -29.54 -0.96
N LEU A 444 3.43 -28.42 -0.21
CA LEU A 444 2.72 -27.21 -0.60
C LEU A 444 3.22 -26.69 -1.96
N ALA A 445 4.54 -26.50 -2.11
CA ALA A 445 5.14 -26.03 -3.37
C ALA A 445 4.79 -26.95 -4.55
N GLN A 446 4.85 -28.27 -4.34
CA GLN A 446 4.45 -29.26 -5.35
C GLN A 446 2.97 -29.14 -5.73
N SER A 447 2.07 -28.98 -4.75
CA SER A 447 0.63 -28.85 -4.99
C SER A 447 0.25 -27.60 -5.78
N LEU A 448 1.04 -26.53 -5.64
CA LEU A 448 0.86 -25.27 -6.37
C LEU A 448 1.72 -25.19 -7.64
N ASN A 449 2.53 -26.22 -7.92
CA ASN A 449 3.45 -26.27 -9.05
C ASN A 449 4.39 -25.05 -9.11
N VAL A 450 4.96 -24.68 -7.96
CA VAL A 450 5.90 -23.56 -7.81
C VAL A 450 7.30 -24.06 -7.41
N PRO A 451 8.38 -23.35 -7.78
CA PRO A 451 9.73 -23.66 -7.30
C PRO A 451 9.84 -23.60 -5.77
N PHE A 452 10.70 -24.44 -5.21
CA PHE A 452 10.94 -24.59 -3.77
C PHE A 452 12.44 -24.49 -3.44
N ALA A 453 12.78 -23.77 -2.38
CA ALA A 453 14.15 -23.67 -1.87
C ALA A 453 14.21 -23.70 -0.34
N ILE A 454 15.27 -24.29 0.19
CA ILE A 454 15.62 -24.30 1.63
C ILE A 454 16.90 -23.48 1.81
N VAL A 455 16.83 -22.31 2.43
CA VAL A 455 18.02 -21.51 2.76
C VAL A 455 18.52 -21.93 4.14
N SER A 456 19.54 -22.80 4.14
CA SER A 456 20.11 -23.39 5.35
C SER A 456 21.21 -22.51 5.92
N CYS A 457 20.89 -21.75 6.96
CA CYS A 457 21.76 -20.78 7.59
C CYS A 457 22.53 -21.41 8.75
N SER A 458 23.86 -21.32 8.70
CA SER A 458 24.76 -21.80 9.75
C SER A 458 25.72 -20.70 10.25
N ALA A 459 26.29 -20.93 11.43
CA ALA A 459 27.44 -20.27 12.02
C ALA A 459 27.92 -21.14 13.21
N ASP A 460 29.10 -20.88 13.76
CA ASP A 460 29.60 -21.62 14.92
C ASP A 460 28.78 -21.32 16.20
N PRO A 461 28.69 -22.27 17.17
CA PRO A 461 27.87 -22.09 18.36
C PRO A 461 28.21 -20.86 19.21
N GLU A 462 29.49 -20.45 19.25
CA GLU A 462 29.92 -19.26 19.99
C GLU A 462 29.34 -17.99 19.35
N THR A 463 29.35 -17.91 18.01
CA THR A 463 28.72 -16.84 17.24
C THR A 463 27.20 -16.80 17.46
N LEU A 464 26.53 -17.96 17.48
CA LEU A 464 25.08 -18.02 17.74
C LEU A 464 24.76 -17.45 19.14
N ALA A 465 25.49 -17.87 20.16
CA ALA A 465 25.31 -17.40 21.54
C ALA A 465 25.58 -15.89 21.66
N ALA A 466 26.67 -15.39 21.07
CA ALA A 466 26.99 -13.97 21.05
C ALA A 466 25.90 -13.12 20.38
N ARG A 467 25.34 -13.60 19.25
CA ARG A 467 24.22 -12.94 18.56
C ARG A 467 22.92 -12.96 19.35
N ILE A 468 22.66 -13.99 20.15
CA ILE A 468 21.49 -14.05 21.03
C ILE A 468 21.65 -13.03 22.17
N ALA A 469 22.83 -13.00 22.82
CA ALA A 469 23.12 -12.06 23.89
C ALA A 469 22.99 -10.59 23.42
N SER A 470 23.63 -10.24 22.29
CA SER A 470 23.57 -8.89 21.72
C SER A 470 22.14 -8.43 21.40
N ARG A 471 21.28 -9.34 20.90
CA ARG A 471 19.87 -9.03 20.61
C ARG A 471 19.06 -8.76 21.87
N ARG A 472 19.31 -9.52 22.94
CA ARG A 472 18.64 -9.32 24.24
C ARG A 472 18.94 -7.94 24.82
N ASP A 473 20.18 -7.50 24.68
CA ASP A 473 20.62 -6.17 25.15
C ASP A 473 20.00 -5.03 24.33
N ALA A 474 19.80 -5.24 23.02
CA ALA A 474 19.27 -4.24 22.12
C ALA A 474 17.74 -4.01 22.25
N ARG A 475 16.96 -4.91 22.87
CA ARG A 475 15.48 -4.87 23.00
C ARG A 475 14.68 -4.56 21.71
N ASN A 476 15.28 -4.67 20.54
CA ASN A 476 14.72 -4.23 19.26
C ASN A 476 14.23 -5.38 18.35
N ASP A 477 14.30 -6.64 18.80
CA ASP A 477 13.89 -7.82 18.04
C ASP A 477 12.82 -8.60 18.84
N PRO A 478 11.64 -8.93 18.25
CA PRO A 478 10.59 -9.71 18.92
C PRO A 478 10.89 -11.20 19.02
N SER A 479 12.06 -11.68 18.57
CA SER A 479 12.49 -13.08 18.69
C SER A 479 12.59 -13.54 20.16
N ASP A 480 11.90 -14.64 20.48
CA ASP A 480 11.73 -15.13 21.85
C ASP A 480 12.81 -16.13 22.33
N ALA A 481 13.82 -16.41 21.49
CA ALA A 481 14.78 -17.49 21.76
C ALA A 481 15.99 -17.03 22.59
N ASP A 482 16.22 -17.71 23.71
CA ASP A 482 17.42 -17.59 24.53
C ASP A 482 18.49 -18.65 24.17
N GLU A 483 19.59 -18.65 24.93
CA GLU A 483 20.70 -19.58 24.71
C GLU A 483 20.31 -21.04 24.99
N ASP A 484 19.47 -21.31 25.99
CA ASP A 484 19.02 -22.67 26.31
C ASP A 484 18.12 -23.24 25.21
N VAL A 485 17.23 -22.41 24.65
CA VAL A 485 16.44 -22.74 23.45
C VAL A 485 17.36 -23.05 22.27
N MET A 486 18.37 -22.23 22.01
CA MET A 486 19.33 -22.47 20.93
C MET A 486 20.07 -23.80 21.11
N ARG A 487 20.59 -24.11 22.31
CA ARG A 487 21.30 -25.37 22.56
C ARG A 487 20.38 -26.56 22.31
N ARG A 488 19.15 -26.53 22.83
CA ARG A 488 18.15 -27.57 22.59
C ARG A 488 17.82 -27.73 21.11
N GLN A 489 17.74 -26.63 20.37
CA GLN A 489 17.53 -26.66 18.92
C GLN A 489 18.68 -27.36 18.20
N LEU A 490 19.94 -27.05 18.54
CA LEU A 490 21.11 -27.71 17.95
C LEU A 490 21.14 -29.22 18.24
N GLU A 491 20.77 -29.64 19.46
CA GLU A 491 20.71 -31.06 19.85
C GLU A 491 19.58 -31.84 19.16
N THR A 492 18.44 -31.20 18.92
CA THR A 492 17.22 -31.86 18.41
C THR A 492 16.98 -31.65 16.91
N MET A 493 17.85 -30.89 16.25
CA MET A 493 17.78 -30.59 14.83
C MET A 493 18.01 -31.85 14.00
N GLU A 494 17.04 -32.17 13.14
CA GLU A 494 17.13 -33.28 12.21
C GLU A 494 17.92 -32.88 10.97
N ARG A 495 18.86 -33.74 10.56
CA ARG A 495 19.70 -33.50 9.38
C ARG A 495 18.85 -33.37 8.12
N LEU A 496 19.35 -32.55 7.18
CA LEU A 496 18.83 -32.48 5.83
C LEU A 496 19.11 -33.83 5.13
N SER A 497 18.06 -34.44 4.59
CA SER A 497 18.16 -35.70 3.84
C SER A 497 18.76 -35.48 2.45
N ASP A 498 19.20 -36.55 1.79
CA ASP A 498 19.77 -36.47 0.45
C ASP A 498 18.76 -35.99 -0.60
N GLU A 499 17.47 -36.27 -0.40
CA GLU A 499 16.41 -35.75 -1.26
C GLU A 499 16.23 -34.23 -1.07
N GLU A 500 16.36 -33.74 0.16
CA GLU A 500 16.27 -32.31 0.45
C GLU A 500 17.44 -31.52 -0.13
N ARG A 501 18.64 -32.12 -0.22
CA ARG A 501 19.84 -31.47 -0.77
C ARG A 501 19.64 -30.88 -2.16
N ALA A 502 18.71 -31.42 -2.96
CA ALA A 502 18.37 -30.87 -4.28
C ALA A 502 17.75 -29.46 -4.24
N TYR A 503 17.21 -29.05 -3.08
CA TYR A 503 16.53 -27.77 -2.87
C TYR A 503 17.31 -26.84 -1.92
N VAL A 504 18.44 -27.29 -1.36
CA VAL A 504 19.14 -26.59 -0.30
C VAL A 504 20.16 -25.61 -0.87
N ILE A 505 20.12 -24.39 -0.35
CA ILE A 505 21.14 -23.36 -0.49
C ILE A 505 21.82 -23.26 0.88
N GLU A 506 22.99 -23.87 1.03
CA GLU A 506 23.76 -23.81 2.28
C GLU A 506 24.51 -22.49 2.36
N ILE A 507 24.42 -21.80 3.51
CA ILE A 507 25.13 -20.55 3.72
C ILE A 507 25.66 -20.40 5.15
N ASP A 508 26.94 -20.09 5.27
CA ASP A 508 27.53 -19.57 6.49
C ASP A 508 27.25 -18.07 6.57
N THR A 509 26.46 -17.66 7.56
CA THR A 509 26.04 -16.27 7.73
C THR A 509 27.11 -15.37 8.35
N ARG A 510 28.34 -15.87 8.50
CA ARG A 510 29.53 -15.06 8.81
C ARG A 510 30.19 -14.53 7.54
N ASN A 511 29.87 -15.09 6.38
CA ASN A 511 30.42 -14.66 5.10
C ASN A 511 29.85 -13.31 4.69
N ASP A 512 30.71 -12.38 4.29
CA ASP A 512 30.32 -11.03 3.87
C ASP A 512 29.43 -11.02 2.60
N ASP A 513 29.57 -12.05 1.75
CA ASP A 513 28.83 -12.21 0.50
C ASP A 513 27.56 -13.06 0.64
N ALA A 514 27.17 -13.44 1.86
CA ALA A 514 26.05 -14.36 2.11
C ALA A 514 24.74 -13.93 1.46
N LEU A 515 24.43 -12.64 1.49
CA LEU A 515 23.22 -12.10 0.84
C LEU A 515 23.26 -12.28 -0.68
N GLU A 516 24.36 -11.88 -1.32
CA GLU A 516 24.48 -11.93 -2.78
C GLU A 516 24.53 -13.37 -3.29
N HIS A 517 25.20 -14.26 -2.56
CA HIS A 517 25.22 -15.69 -2.87
C HIS A 517 23.79 -16.28 -2.87
N VAL A 518 23.06 -16.09 -1.77
CA VAL A 518 21.69 -16.63 -1.64
C VAL A 518 20.75 -15.99 -2.64
N LEU A 519 20.86 -14.68 -2.89
CA LEU A 519 20.06 -13.99 -3.90
C LEU A 519 20.28 -14.57 -5.30
N SER A 520 21.52 -14.88 -5.66
CA SER A 520 21.88 -15.50 -6.94
C SER A 520 21.29 -16.91 -7.08
N GLU A 521 21.45 -17.75 -6.06
CA GLU A 521 20.93 -19.12 -6.07
C GLU A 521 19.40 -19.17 -6.08
N VAL A 522 18.73 -18.33 -5.29
CA VAL A 522 17.26 -18.21 -5.31
C VAL A 522 16.79 -17.81 -6.71
N LYS A 523 17.44 -16.84 -7.36
CA LYS A 523 17.09 -16.43 -8.73
C LYS A 523 17.25 -17.57 -9.75
N ARG A 524 18.22 -18.46 -9.56
CA ARG A 524 18.40 -19.67 -10.40
C ARG A 524 17.26 -20.67 -10.18
N VAL A 525 16.86 -20.90 -8.93
CA VAL A 525 15.72 -21.77 -8.60
C VAL A 525 14.43 -21.24 -9.23
N SER A 526 14.19 -19.94 -9.19
CA SER A 526 12.99 -19.33 -9.80
C SER A 526 12.96 -19.37 -11.34
N THR A 527 14.03 -19.81 -12.00
CA THR A 527 14.10 -19.93 -13.48
C THR A 527 13.99 -21.36 -14.00
N ARG A 528 13.99 -22.34 -13.10
CA ARG A 528 13.70 -23.75 -13.42
C ARG A 528 12.20 -24.00 -13.29
#